data_AF-A0A259LM53-F1
#
_entry.id   AF-A0A259LM53-F1
#
_cell.length_a   1.000
_cell.length_b   1.000
_cell.length_c   1.000
_cell.angle_alpha   90.00
_cell.angle_beta   90.00
_cell.angle_gamma   90.00
#
_symmetry.space_group_name_H-M   'P 1'
#
loop_
_entity.id
_entity.type
_entity.pdbx_description
1 polymer ?
#
loop_
_entity_poly.entity_id
_entity_poly.type
_entity_poly.pdbx_seq_one_letter_code
_entity_poly.pdbx_strand_id
1 'polypeptide(L)'
;MLNTWPQKYRTRFVDRFKKDFQEMTDRSKERFEGTVYSLLVDVNGYIPVHHRATSQPITGDRDKDLLYSRDQRLYNSNETEKRRASHTERFLLQTYIRDTGEILNDLSVPVYVNGKHWGAVVMGFNPDLLLA
;
A
#
# COMPACT_ATOMS: atom_id res chain seq x y z
N MET A 1 6.39 12.04 11.65
CA MET A 1 5.85 12.42 12.97
C MET A 1 6.78 11.83 14.00
N LEU A 2 7.16 12.59 15.02
CA LEU A 2 8.06 12.05 16.04
C LEU A 2 7.28 11.11 16.97
N ASN A 3 7.88 9.98 17.37
CA ASN A 3 7.41 9.08 18.42
C ASN A 3 6.02 8.43 18.20
N THR A 4 5.69 8.03 16.98
CA THR A 4 4.49 7.20 16.70
C THR A 4 4.86 5.73 16.58
N TRP A 5 3.99 4.82 17.02
CA TRP A 5 4.11 3.39 16.75
C TRP A 5 2.79 2.86 16.16
N PRO A 6 2.78 2.29 14.94
CA PRO A 6 3.87 2.22 13.97
C PRO A 6 4.39 3.62 13.55
N GLN A 7 5.64 3.68 13.08
CA GLN A 7 6.28 4.95 12.71
C GLN A 7 5.61 5.55 11.46
N LYS A 8 5.03 6.75 11.60
CA LYS A 8 4.40 7.50 10.51
C LYS A 8 5.26 8.70 10.07
N TYR A 9 5.31 8.95 8.77
CA TYR A 9 6.07 10.03 8.13
C TYR A 9 5.09 10.93 7.39
N ARG A 10 5.05 12.21 7.75
CA ARG A 10 4.16 13.17 7.09
C ARG A 10 4.98 13.92 6.03
N THR A 11 4.53 13.87 4.79
CA THR A 11 5.10 14.64 3.68
C THR A 11 4.24 15.85 3.35
N ARG A 12 4.83 16.88 2.73
CA ARG A 12 4.13 18.12 2.37
C ARG A 12 2.93 17.91 1.43
N PHE A 13 2.93 16.81 0.67
CA PHE A 13 1.93 16.54 -0.36
C PHE A 13 0.76 15.69 0.15
N VAL A 14 0.83 15.14 1.37
CA VAL A 14 -0.11 14.10 1.81
C VAL A 14 -1.56 14.57 1.81
N ASP A 15 -1.84 15.81 2.21
CA ASP A 15 -3.22 16.31 2.26
C ASP A 15 -3.82 16.44 0.86
N ARG A 16 -3.01 16.93 -0.10
CA ARG A 16 -3.43 17.00 -1.50
C ARG A 16 -3.61 15.62 -2.10
N PHE A 17 -2.68 14.71 -1.83
CA PHE A 17 -2.74 13.33 -2.30
C PHE A 17 -3.96 12.61 -1.74
N LYS A 18 -4.29 12.82 -0.46
CA LYS A 18 -5.50 12.29 0.17
C LYS A 18 -6.76 12.85 -0.47
N LYS A 19 -6.80 14.15 -0.74
CA LYS A 19 -7.94 14.76 -1.44
C LYS A 19 -8.18 14.14 -2.82
N ASP A 20 -7.10 13.87 -3.57
CA ASP A 20 -7.21 13.45 -4.97
C ASP A 20 -7.35 11.91 -5.12
N PHE A 21 -6.76 11.11 -4.23
CA PHE A 21 -6.64 9.65 -4.41
C PHE A 21 -7.42 8.79 -3.40
N GLN A 22 -7.91 9.34 -2.28
CA GLN A 22 -8.57 8.51 -1.25
C GLN A 22 -9.78 7.74 -1.80
N GLU A 23 -10.67 8.41 -2.54
CA GLU A 23 -11.85 7.75 -3.12
C GLU A 23 -11.46 6.72 -4.18
N MET A 24 -10.42 7.01 -4.96
CA MET A 24 -9.90 6.06 -5.96
C MET A 24 -9.38 4.79 -5.28
N THR A 25 -8.58 4.95 -4.23
CA THR A 25 -8.04 3.85 -3.42
C THR A 25 -9.16 3.03 -2.78
N ASP A 26 -10.14 3.66 -2.13
CA ASP A 26 -11.25 2.94 -1.49
C ASP A 26 -12.07 2.14 -2.52
N ARG A 27 -12.49 2.78 -3.64
CA ARG A 27 -13.27 2.11 -4.69
C ARG A 27 -12.51 0.99 -5.40
N SER A 28 -11.19 1.15 -5.57
CA SER A 28 -10.37 0.14 -6.26
C SER A 28 -10.31 -1.19 -5.49
N LYS A 29 -10.37 -1.14 -4.15
CA LYS A 29 -10.43 -2.35 -3.31
C LYS A 29 -11.74 -3.11 -3.46
N GLU A 30 -12.84 -2.41 -3.73
CA GLU A 30 -14.18 -3.01 -3.83
C GLU A 30 -14.49 -3.55 -5.22
N ARG A 31 -13.65 -3.26 -6.21
CA ARG A 31 -13.91 -3.62 -7.61
C ARG A 31 -13.82 -5.13 -7.88
N PHE A 32 -12.98 -5.85 -7.15
CA PHE A 32 -12.82 -7.29 -7.28
C PHE A 32 -12.88 -7.94 -5.88
N GLU A 33 -13.83 -8.85 -5.70
CA GLU A 33 -13.99 -9.63 -4.47
C GLU A 33 -12.70 -10.40 -4.17
N GLY A 34 -12.20 -10.34 -2.93
CA GLY A 34 -10.90 -10.94 -2.58
C GLY A 34 -9.69 -10.00 -2.70
N THR A 35 -9.88 -8.75 -3.12
CA THR A 35 -8.85 -7.70 -3.03
C THR A 35 -8.67 -7.27 -1.58
N VAL A 36 -7.46 -7.45 -1.05
CA VAL A 36 -7.07 -7.03 0.30
C VAL A 36 -6.63 -5.56 0.31
N TYR A 37 -5.91 -5.13 -0.73
CA TYR A 37 -5.56 -3.73 -0.92
C TYR A 37 -5.36 -3.38 -2.40
N SER A 38 -5.59 -2.11 -2.77
CA SER A 38 -5.12 -1.51 -4.01
C SER A 38 -4.71 -0.06 -3.74
N LEU A 39 -3.41 0.26 -3.90
CA LEU A 39 -2.78 1.46 -3.34
C LEU A 39 -1.74 2.05 -4.30
N LEU A 40 -1.36 3.31 -4.05
CA LEU A 40 -0.15 3.91 -4.62
C LEU A 40 0.98 3.87 -3.58
N VAL A 41 2.14 3.41 -4.00
CA VAL A 41 3.38 3.36 -3.19
C VAL A 41 4.49 4.05 -3.97
N ASP A 42 5.27 4.92 -3.31
CA ASP A 42 6.44 5.52 -3.97
C ASP A 42 7.61 4.53 -4.07
N VAL A 43 8.65 4.85 -4.86
CA VAL A 43 9.84 3.99 -5.03
C VAL A 43 10.58 3.61 -3.74
N ASN A 44 10.38 4.35 -2.64
CA ASN A 44 10.99 4.08 -1.34
C ASN A 44 10.11 3.18 -0.44
N GLY A 45 8.94 2.78 -0.92
CA GLY A 45 7.94 2.04 -0.16
C GLY A 45 6.98 2.92 0.64
N TYR A 46 6.94 4.23 0.41
CA TYR A 46 6.07 5.13 1.17
C TYR A 46 4.63 5.10 0.63
N ILE A 47 3.68 4.82 1.53
CA ILE A 47 2.25 4.84 1.23
C ILE A 47 1.64 6.09 1.87
N PRO A 48 1.40 7.19 1.11
CA PRO A 48 0.84 8.41 1.67
C PRO A 48 -0.62 8.26 2.10
N VAL A 49 -1.37 7.41 1.39
CA VAL A 49 -2.80 7.18 1.58
C VAL A 49 -3.06 5.69 1.49
N HIS A 50 -3.77 5.15 2.49
CA HIS A 50 -4.29 3.80 2.49
C HIS A 50 -5.83 3.86 2.46
N HIS A 51 -6.51 2.73 2.36
CA HIS A 51 -7.98 2.64 2.54
C HIS A 51 -8.42 3.32 3.83
N ARG A 52 -9.58 4.01 3.83
CA ARG A 52 -10.09 4.74 5.00
C ARG A 52 -10.19 3.87 6.25
N ALA A 53 -10.67 2.63 6.07
CA ALA A 53 -10.83 1.67 7.17
C ALA A 53 -9.51 1.42 7.93
N THR A 54 -8.38 1.52 7.24
CA THR A 54 -7.04 1.30 7.80
C THR A 54 -6.18 2.56 7.75
N SER A 55 -6.79 3.75 7.75
CA SER A 55 -6.11 5.06 7.81
C SER A 55 -6.62 5.88 8.99
N GLN A 56 -6.88 5.20 10.11
CA GLN A 56 -7.32 5.82 11.35
C GLN A 56 -6.17 6.63 11.99
N PRO A 57 -6.49 7.64 12.81
CA PRO A 57 -5.49 8.33 13.62
C PRO A 57 -4.83 7.37 14.63
N ILE A 58 -3.57 7.65 14.97
CA ILE A 58 -2.86 6.97 16.07
C ILE A 58 -3.63 7.21 17.37
N THR A 59 -3.87 6.13 18.10
CA THR A 59 -4.64 6.13 19.35
C THR A 59 -3.77 5.94 20.59
N GLY A 60 -2.55 5.41 20.42
CA GLY A 60 -1.65 5.03 21.51
C GLY A 60 -1.79 3.57 21.92
N ASP A 61 -2.85 2.89 21.49
CA ASP A 61 -2.98 1.43 21.57
C ASP A 61 -2.23 0.80 20.40
N ARG A 62 -1.16 0.08 20.70
CA ARG A 62 -0.29 -0.53 19.71
C ARG A 62 -1.05 -1.51 18.82
N ASP A 63 -1.79 -2.44 19.39
CA ASP A 63 -2.44 -3.49 18.60
C ASP A 63 -3.48 -2.90 17.64
N LYS A 64 -4.21 -1.89 18.11
CA LYS A 64 -5.14 -1.12 17.27
C LYS A 64 -4.42 -0.33 16.18
N ASP A 65 -3.36 0.39 16.53
CA ASP A 65 -2.64 1.26 15.61
C ASP A 65 -1.90 0.47 14.52
N LEU A 66 -1.42 -0.74 14.84
CA LEU A 66 -0.81 -1.64 13.86
C LEU A 66 -1.78 -2.01 12.74
N LEU A 67 -3.03 -2.31 13.11
CA LEU A 67 -4.09 -2.76 12.21
C LEU A 67 -4.73 -1.60 11.45
N TYR A 68 -5.02 -0.50 12.13
CA TYR A 68 -5.90 0.55 11.60
C TYR A 68 -5.17 1.85 11.21
N SER A 69 -3.89 2.01 11.52
CA SER A 69 -3.10 3.21 11.17
C SER A 69 -2.01 2.86 10.14
N ARG A 70 -2.43 2.50 8.92
CA ARG A 70 -1.55 1.97 7.85
C ARG A 70 -1.11 3.01 6.80
N ASP A 71 -1.71 4.20 6.77
CA ASP A 71 -1.24 5.31 5.95
C ASP A 71 -0.01 6.02 6.51
N GLN A 72 0.68 6.77 5.66
CA GLN A 72 1.86 7.57 5.96
C GLN A 72 3.01 6.73 6.54
N ARG A 73 3.20 5.50 6.05
CA ARG A 73 4.22 4.56 6.52
C ARG A 73 5.15 4.13 5.39
N LEU A 74 6.33 3.64 5.77
CA LEU A 74 7.24 2.96 4.87
C LEU A 74 7.00 1.44 4.94
N TYR A 75 6.83 0.83 3.77
CA TYR A 75 6.74 -0.60 3.55
C TYR A 75 7.92 -1.01 2.68
N ASN A 76 9.07 -1.22 3.32
CA ASN A 76 10.35 -1.54 2.66
C ASN A 76 11.21 -2.47 3.53
N SER A 77 10.57 -3.26 4.38
CA SER A 77 11.21 -4.12 5.37
C SER A 77 11.77 -5.42 4.76
N ASN A 78 11.22 -5.87 3.64
CA ASN A 78 11.62 -7.09 2.94
C ASN A 78 11.73 -6.87 1.43
N GLU A 79 12.23 -7.89 0.72
CA GLU A 79 12.49 -7.81 -0.72
C GLU A 79 11.21 -7.67 -1.56
N THR A 80 10.13 -8.37 -1.19
CA THR A 80 8.83 -8.25 -1.85
C THR A 80 8.31 -6.81 -1.81
N GLU A 81 8.40 -6.18 -0.64
CA GLU A 81 8.02 -4.78 -0.40
C GLU A 81 8.88 -3.77 -1.15
N LYS A 82 10.19 -4.03 -1.26
CA LYS A 82 11.09 -3.16 -2.04
C LYS A 82 10.82 -3.29 -3.53
N ARG A 83 10.71 -4.52 -4.04
CA ARG A 83 10.56 -4.80 -5.47
C ARG A 83 9.24 -4.29 -6.02
N ARG A 84 8.11 -4.50 -5.33
CA ARG A 84 6.78 -4.00 -5.76
C ARG A 84 6.72 -2.49 -5.96
N ALA A 85 7.60 -1.75 -5.30
CA ALA A 85 7.66 -0.29 -5.36
C ALA A 85 8.68 0.23 -6.38
N SER A 86 9.77 -0.53 -6.62
CA SER A 86 10.96 -0.03 -7.33
C SER A 86 11.23 -0.68 -8.68
N HIS A 87 10.58 -1.81 -9.01
CA HIS A 87 10.78 -2.46 -10.30
C HIS A 87 10.31 -1.58 -11.47
N THR A 88 10.94 -1.75 -12.64
CA THR A 88 10.60 -0.99 -13.88
C THR A 88 10.02 -1.87 -14.98
N GLU A 89 9.83 -3.16 -14.71
CA GLU A 89 9.13 -4.10 -15.61
C GLU A 89 7.67 -3.71 -15.83
N ARG A 90 7.07 -4.14 -16.94
CA ARG A 90 5.67 -3.79 -17.30
C ARG A 90 4.67 -4.07 -16.16
N PHE A 91 4.86 -5.19 -15.48
CA PHE A 91 4.23 -5.52 -14.21
C PHE A 91 5.10 -6.52 -13.46
N LEU A 92 4.87 -6.68 -12.17
CA LEU A 92 5.48 -7.70 -11.34
C LEU A 92 4.40 -8.35 -10.46
N LEU A 93 4.29 -9.68 -10.55
CA LEU A 93 3.41 -10.49 -9.71
C LEU A 93 4.27 -11.28 -8.71
N GLN A 94 3.99 -11.14 -7.42
CA GLN A 94 4.73 -11.81 -6.35
C GLN A 94 3.77 -12.54 -5.42
N THR A 95 4.04 -13.81 -5.15
CA THR A 95 3.32 -14.55 -4.11
C THR A 95 4.11 -14.49 -2.81
N TYR A 96 3.47 -14.13 -1.71
CA TYR A 96 4.10 -14.17 -0.39
C TYR A 96 3.13 -14.62 0.69
N ILE A 97 3.68 -15.20 1.75
CA ILE A 97 2.93 -15.63 2.93
C ILE A 97 2.92 -14.46 3.91
N ARG A 98 1.71 -14.04 4.33
CA ARG A 98 1.54 -13.06 5.38
C ARG A 98 1.90 -13.67 6.74
N ASP A 99 2.14 -12.82 7.72
CA ASP A 99 2.26 -13.18 9.14
C ASP A 99 1.08 -14.04 9.65
N THR A 100 -0.12 -13.83 9.10
CA THR A 100 -1.33 -14.64 9.36
C THR A 100 -1.32 -16.05 8.77
N GLY A 101 -0.34 -16.43 7.94
CA GLY A 101 -0.32 -17.68 7.18
C GLY A 101 -1.11 -17.63 5.85
N GLU A 102 -1.88 -16.57 5.62
CA GLU A 102 -2.56 -16.33 4.34
C GLU A 102 -1.55 -16.14 3.20
N ILE A 103 -1.78 -16.85 2.08
CA ILE A 103 -1.04 -16.65 0.83
C ILE A 103 -1.70 -15.48 0.08
N LEU A 104 -0.91 -14.46 -0.26
CA LEU A 104 -1.37 -13.32 -1.03
C LEU A 104 -0.55 -13.20 -2.31
N ASN A 105 -1.22 -12.85 -3.41
CA ASN A 105 -0.55 -12.33 -4.60
C ASN A 105 -0.50 -10.81 -4.52
N ASP A 106 0.66 -10.24 -4.84
CA ASP A 106 0.89 -8.80 -5.00
C ASP A 106 1.24 -8.52 -6.46
N LEU A 107 0.32 -7.84 -7.16
CA LEU A 107 0.53 -7.30 -8.49
C LEU A 107 0.95 -5.84 -8.37
N SER A 108 2.05 -5.49 -9.03
CA SER A 108 2.58 -4.12 -9.08
C SER A 108 2.79 -3.67 -10.52
N VAL A 109 2.40 -2.43 -10.79
CA VAL A 109 2.55 -1.76 -12.10
C VAL A 109 3.22 -0.40 -11.88
N PRO A 110 4.36 -0.11 -12.53
CA PRO A 110 5.08 1.13 -12.32
C PRO A 110 4.29 2.37 -12.75
N VAL A 111 4.44 3.45 -11.99
CA VAL A 111 3.86 4.76 -12.20
C VAL A 111 4.98 5.75 -12.48
N TYR A 112 4.86 6.43 -13.62
CA TYR A 112 5.78 7.48 -14.02
C TYR A 112 5.07 8.83 -14.00
N VAL A 113 5.74 9.84 -13.44
CA VAL A 113 5.28 11.23 -13.43
C VAL A 113 6.32 12.06 -14.16
N ASN A 114 5.95 12.70 -15.27
CA ASN A 114 6.85 13.46 -16.13
C ASN A 114 8.10 12.66 -16.56
N GLY A 115 7.91 11.40 -16.93
CA GLY A 115 8.99 10.49 -17.35
C GLY A 115 9.87 9.95 -16.21
N LYS A 116 9.66 10.35 -14.96
CA LYS A 116 10.39 9.85 -13.79
C LYS A 116 9.58 8.77 -13.09
N HIS A 117 10.23 7.64 -12.78
CA HIS A 117 9.62 6.58 -11.96
C HIS A 117 9.31 7.14 -10.56
N TRP A 118 8.02 7.22 -10.24
CA TRP A 118 7.54 7.74 -8.97
C TRP A 118 7.32 6.61 -7.95
N GLY A 119 6.89 5.44 -8.44
CA GLY A 119 6.62 4.25 -7.64
C GLY A 119 5.67 3.34 -8.40
N ALA A 120 4.71 2.70 -7.74
CA ALA A 120 3.79 1.76 -8.38
C ALA A 120 2.35 1.91 -7.89
N VAL A 121 1.41 1.48 -8.73
CA VAL A 121 0.11 0.99 -8.25
C VAL A 121 0.33 -0.46 -7.84
N VAL A 122 -0.13 -0.81 -6.64
CA VAL A 122 0.02 -2.15 -6.08
C VAL A 122 -1.33 -2.71 -5.67
N MET A 123 -1.57 -3.98 -5.96
CA MET A 123 -2.81 -4.68 -5.65
C MET A 123 -2.51 -6.04 -5.03
N GLY A 124 -3.04 -6.25 -3.83
CA GLY A 124 -2.87 -7.47 -3.06
C GLY A 124 -4.18 -8.22 -3.01
N PHE A 125 -4.18 -9.50 -3.37
CA PHE A 125 -5.39 -10.26 -3.53
C PHE A 125 -5.19 -11.76 -3.29
N ASN A 126 -6.28 -12.46 -2.94
CA ASN A 126 -6.25 -13.92 -2.79
C ASN A 126 -5.98 -14.58 -4.15
N PRO A 127 -5.01 -15.53 -4.28
CA PRO A 127 -4.78 -16.29 -5.51
C PRO A 127 -6.03 -16.89 -6.16
N ASP A 128 -7.08 -17.22 -5.41
CA ASP A 128 -8.32 -17.79 -5.93
C ASP A 128 -8.96 -16.92 -7.02
N LEU A 129 -8.71 -15.61 -7.01
CA LEU A 129 -9.15 -14.68 -8.06
C LEU A 129 -8.57 -14.97 -9.45
N LEU A 130 -7.46 -15.70 -9.53
CA LEU A 130 -6.87 -16.11 -10.82
C LEU A 130 -7.47 -17.40 -11.36
N LEU A 131 -8.29 -18.09 -10.55
CA LEU A 131 -8.92 -19.36 -10.90
C LEU A 131 -10.36 -19.18 -11.38
N ALA A 132 -10.90 -17.96 -11.31
CA ALA A 132 -12.27 -17.60 -11.67
C ALA A 132 -12.42 -17.25 -13.17
#